data_AF-A0A7S3HCD8-F1
#
_entry.id   AF-A0A7S3HCD8-F1
#
_cell.length_a   1.000
_cell.length_b   1.000
_cell.length_c   1.000
_cell.angle_alpha   90.00
_cell.angle_beta   90.00
_cell.angle_gamma   90.00
#
_symmetry.space_group_name_H-M   'P 1'
#
loop_
_entity.id
_entity.type
_entity.pdbx_description
1 polymer ?
#
loop_
_entity_poly.entity_id
_entity_poly.type
_entity_poly.pdbx_seq_one_letter_code
_entity_poly.pdbx_strand_id
1 'polypeptide(L)'
;ATSDGSSDESPEANEDATPTTPSTTSATRKAESHYQYALKGIVAHVGAIDRGHYYSFIRNPDGEAAGGVWQEFNDRNVLPFSPEAIPLECFGGKEEYVNSNGSPVVRARENNAYLLVYERISTA
;
A
#
# COMPACT_ATOMS: atom_id res chain seq x y z
N ALA A 1 -83.63 -1.68 17.50
CA ALA A 1 -83.88 -0.63 18.50
C ALA A 1 -82.78 -0.73 19.54
N THR A 2 -82.25 0.44 19.95
CA THR A 2 -81.27 0.74 21.04
C THR A 2 -79.86 0.16 20.88
N SER A 3 -78.81 0.96 20.62
CA SER A 3 -78.06 1.87 21.55
C SER A 3 -77.56 1.10 22.78
N ASP A 4 -76.35 1.23 23.32
CA ASP A 4 -75.25 2.22 23.25
C ASP A 4 -74.06 1.57 24.00
N GLY A 5 -72.82 2.06 23.86
CA GLY A 5 -71.76 1.73 24.83
C GLY A 5 -70.31 1.83 24.31
N SER A 6 -69.65 2.93 24.66
CA SER A 6 -68.31 3.40 24.26
C SER A 6 -67.16 2.92 25.17
N SER A 7 -65.91 2.97 24.63
CA SER A 7 -64.57 3.16 25.27
C SER A 7 -64.06 2.06 26.21
N ASP A 8 -62.77 1.67 26.28
CA ASP A 8 -61.51 2.35 25.95
C ASP A 8 -60.32 1.36 25.83
N GLU A 9 -59.25 1.82 25.16
CA GLU A 9 -57.79 1.45 25.12
C GLU A 9 -57.26 0.21 25.88
N SER A 10 -56.16 -0.48 25.52
CA SER A 10 -55.20 -0.65 24.41
C SER A 10 -54.21 -1.75 24.89
N PRO A 11 -53.41 -2.39 24.03
CA PRO A 11 -52.85 -3.73 24.29
C PRO A 11 -51.35 -3.77 24.68
N GLU A 12 -50.98 -4.91 25.29
CA GLU A 12 -49.75 -5.73 25.14
C GLU A 12 -48.35 -5.14 25.38
N ALA A 13 -47.55 -5.89 26.14
CA ALA A 13 -46.12 -6.05 25.85
C ALA A 13 -45.64 -7.45 26.30
N ASN A 14 -45.30 -8.27 25.31
CA ASN A 14 -44.73 -9.61 25.42
C ASN A 14 -43.38 -9.61 26.12
N GLU A 15 -43.17 -10.68 26.90
CA GLU A 15 -41.89 -11.12 27.44
C GLU A 15 -41.05 -11.78 26.33
N ASP A 16 -39.73 -11.82 26.55
CA ASP A 16 -38.72 -12.62 25.83
C ASP A 16 -38.12 -12.05 24.54
N ALA A 17 -36.96 -11.39 24.70
CA ALA A 17 -35.73 -11.61 23.93
C ALA A 17 -34.70 -10.56 24.37
N THR A 18 -33.83 -10.92 25.30
CA THR A 18 -32.62 -10.14 25.56
C THR A 18 -31.74 -10.21 24.30
N PRO A 19 -31.33 -9.07 23.70
CA PRO A 19 -30.33 -9.12 22.65
C PRO A 19 -29.00 -9.48 23.33
N THR A 20 -28.60 -10.74 23.19
CA THR A 20 -27.23 -11.17 23.49
C THR A 20 -26.33 -10.49 22.46
N THR A 21 -25.86 -9.30 22.82
CA THR A 21 -24.83 -8.58 22.06
C THR A 21 -23.62 -9.50 21.95
N PRO A 22 -23.21 -9.93 20.74
CA PRO A 22 -21.95 -10.64 20.61
C PRO A 22 -20.86 -9.67 21.04
N SER A 23 -20.21 -10.00 22.15
CA SER A 23 -19.01 -9.34 22.65
C SER A 23 -17.89 -9.66 21.67
N THR A 24 -17.95 -8.99 20.52
CA THR A 24 -16.87 -8.92 19.55
C THR A 24 -15.75 -8.22 20.29
N THR A 25 -14.73 -8.98 20.69
CA THR A 25 -13.49 -8.45 21.23
C THR A 25 -12.85 -7.60 20.14
N SER A 26 -13.25 -6.33 20.06
CA SER A 26 -12.70 -5.38 19.11
C SER A 26 -11.26 -5.13 19.56
N ALA A 27 -10.31 -5.63 18.77
CA ALA A 27 -8.93 -5.22 18.92
C ALA A 27 -8.91 -3.69 18.92
N THR A 28 -8.45 -3.09 20.02
CA THR A 28 -8.45 -1.64 20.18
C THR A 28 -7.50 -1.08 19.12
N ARG A 29 -8.04 -0.30 18.17
CA ARG A 29 -7.24 0.31 17.10
C ARG A 29 -6.18 1.20 17.75
N LYS A 30 -4.90 0.96 17.42
CA LYS A 30 -3.78 1.82 17.86
C LYS A 30 -3.83 3.19 17.17
N ALA A 31 -3.07 4.15 17.71
CA ALA A 31 -2.91 5.47 17.09
C ALA A 31 -2.41 5.36 15.64
N GLU A 32 -2.81 6.29 14.76
CA GLU A 32 -2.44 6.28 13.33
C GLU A 32 -0.93 6.21 13.09
N SER A 33 -0.14 6.83 13.97
CA SER A 33 1.32 6.78 13.92
C SER A 33 1.90 5.37 14.00
N HIS A 34 1.20 4.42 14.65
CA HIS A 34 1.62 3.02 14.73
C HIS A 34 1.64 2.32 13.36
N TYR A 35 0.88 2.83 12.39
CA TYR A 35 0.77 2.24 11.06
C TYR A 35 1.62 2.99 10.02
N GLN A 36 2.47 3.92 10.44
CA GLN A 36 3.39 4.60 9.53
C GLN A 36 4.66 3.76 9.31
N TYR A 37 5.04 3.63 8.05
CA TYR A 37 6.22 2.89 7.62
C TYR A 37 7.05 3.72 6.65
N ALA A 38 8.37 3.64 6.78
CA ALA A 38 9.31 4.23 5.85
C ALA A 38 9.80 3.15 4.86
N LEU A 39 9.80 3.48 3.57
CA LEU A 39 10.41 2.62 2.55
C LEU A 39 11.93 2.57 2.78
N LYS A 40 12.47 1.35 2.88
CA LYS A 40 13.89 1.09 3.14
C LYS A 40 14.58 0.36 1.99
N GLY A 41 13.83 -0.40 1.21
CA GLY A 41 14.41 -1.07 0.05
C GLY A 41 13.37 -1.43 -0.99
N ILE A 42 13.84 -1.54 -2.24
CA ILE A 42 13.07 -2.00 -3.38
C ILE A 42 13.90 -3.09 -4.06
N VAL A 43 13.32 -4.27 -4.29
CA VAL A 43 13.87 -5.24 -5.23
C VAL A 43 13.15 -5.03 -6.55
N ALA A 44 13.90 -4.68 -7.58
CA ALA A 44 13.40 -4.52 -8.93
C ALA A 44 13.75 -5.76 -9.77
N HIS A 45 12.95 -5.99 -10.80
CA HIS A 45 13.18 -7.04 -11.78
C HIS A 45 13.04 -6.45 -13.18
N VAL A 46 13.98 -6.79 -14.06
CA VAL A 46 13.89 -6.51 -15.49
C VAL A 46 13.81 -7.81 -16.26
N GLY A 47 12.79 -7.97 -17.11
CA GLY A 47 12.62 -9.14 -17.96
C GLY A 47 11.26 -9.83 -17.81
N ALA A 48 11.20 -11.09 -18.25
CA ALA A 48 10.00 -11.92 -18.26
C ALA A 48 9.94 -12.84 -17.02
N ILE A 49 8.84 -13.57 -16.87
CA ILE A 49 8.61 -14.46 -15.71
C ILE A 49 9.66 -15.59 -15.63
N ASP A 50 10.19 -16.04 -16.77
CA ASP A 50 11.12 -17.17 -16.88
C ASP A 50 12.60 -16.76 -16.98
N ARG A 51 12.88 -15.47 -17.25
CA ARG A 51 14.21 -14.94 -17.44
C ARG A 51 14.24 -13.45 -17.15
N GLY A 52 15.29 -13.01 -16.48
CA GLY A 52 15.49 -11.61 -16.21
C GLY A 52 16.66 -11.37 -15.28
N HIS A 53 16.69 -10.17 -14.71
CA HIS A 53 17.73 -9.75 -13.80
C HIS A 53 17.13 -9.04 -12.59
N TYR A 54 17.64 -9.38 -11.41
CA TYR A 54 17.21 -8.78 -10.15
C TYR A 54 18.29 -7.84 -9.65
N TYR A 55 17.86 -6.69 -9.18
CA TYR A 55 18.70 -5.66 -8.57
C TYR A 55 17.91 -4.97 -7.48
N SER A 56 18.59 -4.22 -6.61
CA SER A 56 17.91 -3.59 -5.49
C SER A 56 18.37 -2.18 -5.22
N PHE A 57 17.45 -1.35 -4.74
CA PHE A 57 17.72 -0.01 -4.25
C PHE A 57 17.54 -0.04 -2.74
N ILE A 58 18.59 0.29 -1.99
CA ILE A 58 18.56 0.25 -0.52
C ILE A 58 18.85 1.65 0.01
N ARG A 59 18.04 2.06 0.99
CA ARG A 59 18.17 3.33 1.71
C ARG A 59 18.93 3.11 3.00
N ASN A 60 20.16 3.63 3.07
CA ASN A 60 20.94 3.62 4.30
C ASN A 60 20.46 4.76 5.23
N PRO A 61 20.17 4.45 6.50
CA PRO A 61 19.70 5.43 7.49
C PRO A 61 20.81 6.37 7.98
N ASP A 62 22.08 5.93 7.93
CA ASP A 62 23.22 6.65 8.50
C ASP A 62 23.75 7.81 7.64
N GLY A 63 23.00 8.19 6.60
CA GLY A 63 23.37 9.29 5.72
C GLY A 63 23.01 10.67 6.28
N GLU A 64 23.92 11.64 6.20
CA GLU A 64 23.70 13.03 6.66
C GLU A 64 22.56 13.77 5.93
N ALA A 65 22.08 13.24 4.81
CA ALA A 65 20.93 13.81 4.09
C ALA A 65 19.61 13.46 4.80
N ALA A 66 18.71 14.44 4.93
CA ALA A 66 17.37 14.28 5.52
C ALA A 66 16.49 13.19 4.85
N GLY A 67 16.93 12.62 3.73
CA GLY A 67 16.31 11.52 2.99
C GLY A 67 17.04 10.17 3.08
N GLY A 68 18.12 10.04 3.85
CA GLY A 68 19.03 8.88 3.80
C GLY A 68 19.81 8.79 2.49
N VAL A 69 20.85 7.96 2.44
CA VAL A 69 21.64 7.73 1.23
C VAL A 69 21.12 6.49 0.51
N TRP A 70 20.69 6.66 -0.73
CA TRP A 70 20.24 5.55 -1.58
C TRP A 70 21.38 5.00 -2.42
N GLN A 71 21.41 3.68 -2.53
CA GLN A 71 22.38 2.96 -3.34
C GLN A 71 21.66 1.89 -4.18
N GLU A 72 22.11 1.74 -5.42
CA GLU A 72 21.78 0.60 -6.27
C GLU A 72 22.79 -0.52 -6.02
N PHE A 73 22.28 -1.71 -5.76
CA PHE A 73 23.01 -2.96 -5.65
C PHE A 73 22.66 -3.84 -6.83
N ASN A 74 23.64 -4.03 -7.71
CA ASN A 74 23.50 -4.74 -8.97
C ASN A 74 24.68 -5.71 -9.14
N ASP A 75 24.49 -6.94 -8.67
CA ASP A 75 25.53 -7.96 -8.51
C ASP A 75 26.77 -7.45 -7.75
N ARG A 76 27.89 -7.32 -8.45
CA ARG A 76 29.18 -6.85 -7.93
C ARG A 76 29.29 -5.33 -7.87
N ASN A 77 28.33 -4.60 -8.43
CA ASN A 77 28.35 -3.15 -8.52
C ASN A 77 27.44 -2.54 -7.46
N VAL A 78 27.99 -1.60 -6.69
CA VAL A 78 27.24 -0.76 -5.76
C VAL A 78 27.45 0.69 -6.14
N LEU A 79 26.39 1.37 -6.55
CA LEU A 79 26.46 2.74 -7.07
C LEU A 79 25.50 3.67 -6.31
N PRO A 80 25.81 4.97 -6.20
CA PRO A 80 24.86 5.95 -5.69
C PRO A 80 23.59 5.97 -6.55
N PHE A 81 22.43 6.05 -5.90
CA PHE A 81 21.14 6.10 -6.57
C PHE A 81 20.36 7.35 -6.13
N SER A 82 19.75 8.05 -7.08
CA SER A 82 18.86 9.18 -6.75
C SER A 82 17.44 8.63 -6.50
N PRO A 83 16.81 8.90 -5.34
CA PRO A 83 15.44 8.48 -5.10
C PRO A 83 14.42 9.09 -6.08
N GLU A 84 14.76 10.19 -6.75
CA GLU A 84 13.94 10.79 -7.81
C GLU A 84 13.81 9.87 -9.05
N ALA A 85 14.70 8.91 -9.21
CA ALA A 85 14.64 7.92 -10.30
C ALA A 85 13.72 6.72 -9.98
N ILE A 86 13.22 6.58 -8.74
CA ILE A 86 12.33 5.47 -8.37
C ILE A 86 11.10 5.35 -9.31
N PRO A 87 10.39 6.44 -9.67
CA PRO A 87 9.26 6.33 -10.59
C PRO A 87 9.64 5.78 -11.97
N LEU A 88 10.85 6.08 -12.44
CA LEU A 88 11.37 5.59 -13.71
C LEU A 88 11.74 4.11 -13.61
N GLU A 89 12.46 3.73 -12.55
CA GLU A 89 13.03 2.39 -12.37
C GLU A 89 12.04 1.34 -11.84
N CYS A 90 11.04 1.78 -11.06
CA CYS A 90 10.27 0.88 -10.20
C CYS A 90 8.77 0.87 -10.49
N PHE A 91 8.19 1.90 -11.12
CA PHE A 91 6.73 1.93 -11.32
C PHE A 91 6.27 1.13 -12.54
N GLY A 92 7.20 0.79 -13.45
CA GLY A 92 6.87 0.17 -14.72
C GLY A 92 6.05 1.12 -15.61
N GLY A 93 5.02 0.59 -16.25
CA GLY A 93 4.12 1.34 -17.13
C GLY A 93 4.57 1.34 -18.58
N LYS A 94 4.23 2.40 -19.31
CA LYS A 94 4.57 2.57 -20.73
C LYS A 94 5.55 3.73 -20.89
N GLU A 95 6.43 3.60 -21.87
CA GLU A 95 7.36 4.63 -22.28
C GLU A 95 7.11 4.98 -23.75
N GLU A 96 7.04 6.27 -24.04
CA GLU A 96 6.92 6.80 -25.40
C GLU A 96 8.29 7.28 -25.86
N TYR A 97 8.69 6.88 -27.06
CA TYR A 97 9.92 7.33 -27.68
C TYR A 97 9.74 7.49 -29.19
N VAL A 98 10.62 8.26 -29.82
CA VAL A 98 10.63 8.44 -31.26
C VAL A 98 11.61 7.43 -31.86
N ASN A 99 11.14 6.60 -32.79
CA ASN A 99 12.01 5.65 -33.48
C ASN A 99 12.91 6.35 -34.50
N SER A 100 13.85 5.60 -35.10
CA SER A 100 14.78 6.14 -36.11
C SER A 100 14.10 6.73 -37.35
N ASN A 101 12.83 6.39 -37.59
CA ASN A 101 12.03 6.89 -38.71
C ASN A 101 11.19 8.13 -38.33
N GLY A 102 11.39 8.69 -37.13
CA GLY A 102 10.66 9.87 -36.65
C GLY A 102 9.23 9.58 -36.18
N SER A 103 8.82 8.31 -36.08
CA SER A 103 7.47 7.94 -35.65
C SER A 103 7.41 7.72 -34.13
N PRO A 104 6.36 8.19 -33.44
CA PRO A 104 6.17 7.91 -32.02
C PRO A 104 5.83 6.42 -31.83
N VAL A 105 6.52 5.79 -30.88
CA VAL A 105 6.32 4.38 -30.51
C VAL A 105 6.13 4.32 -29.00
N VAL A 106 5.16 3.51 -28.57
CA VAL A 106 4.89 3.24 -27.17
C VAL A 106 5.32 1.81 -26.86
N ARG A 107 6.19 1.64 -25.87
CA ARG A 107 6.61 0.31 -25.37
C ARG A 107 6.26 0.16 -23.90
N ALA A 108 6.04 -1.06 -23.45
CA ALA A 108 5.99 -1.35 -22.02
C ALA A 108 7.41 -1.22 -21.44
N ARG A 109 7.54 -0.66 -20.23
CA ARG A 109 8.78 -0.77 -19.47
C ARG A 109 8.94 -2.20 -18.99
N GLU A 110 10.15 -2.73 -19.18
CA GLU A 110 10.48 -4.11 -18.82
C GLU A 110 10.99 -4.22 -17.38
N ASN A 111 11.29 -3.09 -16.74
CA ASN A 111 11.71 -2.97 -15.34
C ASN A 111 10.57 -2.44 -14.46
N ASN A 112 10.42 -3.04 -13.28
CA ASN A 112 9.51 -2.59 -12.23
C ASN A 112 9.88 -3.18 -10.86
N ALA A 113 9.29 -2.64 -9.80
CA ALA A 113 9.42 -3.18 -8.46
C ALA A 113 8.71 -4.53 -8.33
N TYR A 114 9.44 -5.51 -7.78
CA TYR A 114 8.96 -6.86 -7.49
C TYR A 114 8.66 -7.05 -6.00
N LEU A 115 9.50 -6.47 -5.12
CA LEU A 115 9.31 -6.53 -3.67
C LEU A 115 9.64 -5.18 -3.03
N LEU A 116 8.84 -4.75 -2.06
CA LEU A 116 9.08 -3.54 -1.28
C LEU A 116 9.37 -3.91 0.18
N VAL A 117 10.42 -3.30 0.75
CA VAL A 117 10.83 -3.49 2.14
C VAL A 117 10.59 -2.21 2.90
N TYR A 118 9.81 -2.31 3.97
CA TYR A 118 9.41 -1.20 4.81
C TYR A 118 9.79 -1.45 6.27
N GLU A 119 10.12 -0.38 6.98
CA GLU A 119 10.35 -0.41 8.42
C GLU A 119 9.34 0.52 9.10
N ARG A 120 8.75 0.05 10.21
CA ARG A 120 7.80 0.87 10.98
C ARG A 120 8.53 2.07 11.57
N ILE A 121 7.95 3.25 11.42
CA ILE A 121 8.49 4.46 12.06
C ILE A 121 8.21 4.35 13.56
N SER A 122 9.26 4.17 14.37
CA SER A 122 9.09 4.21 15.82
C SER A 122 8.74 5.63 16.23
N THR A 123 7.59 5.80 16.86
CA THR A 123 7.31 7.00 17.62
C THR A 123 8.14 6.94 18.90
N ALA A 124 9.16 7.80 19.01
CA ALA A 124 9.78 8.11 20.30
C ALA A 124 8.80 8.90 21.17
#